data_AF-A0A9D8QDG3-F1
#
_entry.id   AF-A0A9D8QDG3-F1
#
_cell.length_a   1.000
_cell.length_b   1.000
_cell.length_c   1.000
_cell.angle_alpha   90.00
_cell.angle_beta   90.00
_cell.angle_gamma   90.00
#
_symmetry.space_group_name_H-M   'P 1'
#
loop_
_entity.id
_entity.type
_entity.pdbx_description
1 polymer ?
#
loop_
_entity_poly.entity_id
_entity_poly.type
_entity_poly.pdbx_seq_one_letter_code
_entity_poly.pdbx_strand_id
1 'polypeptide(L)'
;MSPSTGLPLATSAGPHGRGPERPASPSLIYSSPNLLVKLADRGGASCVVTFDSYTDTTDLDRDAFGERFFAEHGVSAIHVVNARNRWYHEPDWREATTRVREAACGFSRIVTYGSSMGAYAALRFADHVGATAALALSPQYSLDPRKAPFEKRWAGHRRTPWLAELSGPLPAGVPALIVYDPLMKAERLHAELIAAEMAAEHLTLPYAGHAAAAYLSECGLLSELVLGIVAGPVDGAAFGRRARVLRKHSLHYLMTLADAAFKSGRGEAALALARKATEMAPNAELGWHFRGSLLSRLRRHDEALLAWRRAAELAPDVGAIQLCFAQAQRKVGDYEGALATLRSISGKPVTREAGRRIATQMLALRLLRPLGRARRALRAMTD
;
A
#
# COMPACT_ATOMS: atom_id res chain seq x y z
N MET A 1 -28.12 43.53 -22.47
CA MET A 1 -28.96 44.18 -21.45
C MET A 1 -29.54 43.10 -20.56
N SER A 2 -29.03 43.04 -19.32
CA SER A 2 -29.69 42.53 -18.11
C SER A 2 -30.07 41.04 -18.01
N PRO A 3 -30.02 40.48 -16.78
CA PRO A 3 -29.12 39.36 -16.50
C PRO A 3 -29.80 38.16 -15.84
N SER A 4 -29.03 37.08 -15.71
CA SER A 4 -29.34 35.91 -14.89
C SER A 4 -29.52 36.28 -13.43
N THR A 5 -30.59 35.78 -12.85
CA THR A 5 -30.98 35.85 -11.44
C THR A 5 -29.94 35.19 -10.54
N GLY A 6 -29.59 35.90 -9.46
CA GLY A 6 -28.78 35.38 -8.36
C GLY A 6 -29.57 35.26 -7.06
N LEU A 7 -29.05 34.37 -6.20
CA LEU A 7 -29.07 34.35 -4.72
C LEU A 7 -30.37 33.90 -4.01
N PRO A 8 -30.31 33.43 -2.73
CA PRO A 8 -29.17 33.43 -1.79
C PRO A 8 -28.89 32.13 -0.99
N LEU A 9 -27.71 32.12 -0.36
CA LEU A 9 -27.40 31.40 0.87
C LEU A 9 -28.41 31.74 1.98
N ALA A 10 -28.96 30.72 2.64
CA ALA A 10 -29.60 30.87 3.95
C ALA A 10 -29.20 29.69 4.84
N THR A 11 -28.39 30.03 5.84
CA THR A 11 -28.19 29.30 7.08
C THR A 11 -29.50 29.26 7.86
N SER A 12 -29.97 28.07 8.26
CA SER A 12 -30.92 27.92 9.37
C SER A 12 -30.36 26.93 10.38
N ALA A 13 -29.84 27.48 11.49
CA ALA A 13 -29.59 26.74 12.70
C ALA A 13 -30.94 26.35 13.34
N GLY A 14 -31.06 25.06 13.69
CA GLY A 14 -32.13 24.46 14.48
C GLY A 14 -31.53 23.38 15.40
N PRO A 15 -32.15 23.07 16.55
CA PRO A 15 -31.43 22.95 17.82
C PRO A 15 -30.74 21.60 18.03
N HIS A 16 -29.49 21.66 18.51
CA HIS A 16 -28.77 20.62 19.26
C HIS A 16 -29.11 19.15 18.95
N GLY A 17 -28.88 18.71 17.71
CA GLY A 17 -28.51 17.32 17.46
C GLY A 17 -27.07 17.14 17.91
N ARG A 18 -26.80 16.32 18.92
CA ARG A 18 -25.44 15.86 19.23
C ARG A 18 -24.82 15.38 17.92
N GLY A 19 -23.77 16.05 17.45
CA GLY A 19 -22.93 15.48 16.39
C GLY A 19 -22.49 14.08 16.82
N PRO A 20 -22.20 13.16 15.88
CA PRO A 20 -21.80 11.80 16.25
C PRO A 20 -20.69 11.90 17.30
N GLU A 21 -20.96 11.38 18.50
CA GLU A 21 -19.98 11.36 19.58
C GLU A 21 -18.71 10.76 19.02
N ARG A 22 -17.61 11.51 19.12
CA ARG A 22 -16.30 11.08 18.64
C ARG A 22 -16.03 9.72 19.29
N PRO A 23 -15.73 8.65 18.53
CA PRO A 23 -15.54 7.34 19.11
C PRO A 23 -14.52 7.43 20.25
N ALA A 24 -14.83 6.85 21.41
CA ALA A 24 -13.93 6.89 22.56
C ALA A 24 -12.52 6.46 22.15
N SER A 25 -11.50 7.21 22.58
CA SER A 25 -10.10 6.92 22.25
C SER A 25 -9.72 5.52 22.73
N PRO A 26 -8.89 4.76 21.98
CA PRO A 26 -8.42 3.47 22.42
C PRO A 26 -7.68 3.57 23.77
N SER A 27 -7.90 2.62 24.66
CA SER A 27 -7.15 2.49 25.91
C SER A 27 -5.81 1.80 25.67
N LEU A 28 -4.76 2.24 26.37
CA LEU A 28 -3.45 1.61 26.31
C LEU A 28 -3.45 0.35 27.19
N ILE A 29 -3.14 -0.82 26.61
CA ILE A 29 -3.09 -2.10 27.36
C ILE A 29 -1.67 -2.68 27.46
N TYR A 30 -0.76 -2.27 26.59
CA TYR A 30 0.67 -2.61 26.68
C TYR A 30 1.53 -1.55 26.00
N SER A 31 2.71 -1.26 26.56
CA SER A 31 3.68 -0.37 25.95
C SER A 31 5.10 -0.79 26.30
N SER A 32 5.96 -0.81 25.29
CA SER A 32 7.40 -1.00 25.39
C SER A 32 8.11 -0.12 24.35
N PRO A 33 9.45 -0.06 24.35
CA PRO A 33 10.19 0.59 23.26
C PRO A 33 10.00 -0.05 21.87
N ASN A 34 9.46 -1.27 21.78
CA ASN A 34 9.33 -2.02 20.52
C ASN A 34 7.88 -2.12 20.04
N LEU A 35 6.94 -2.30 20.98
CA LEU A 35 5.54 -2.60 20.70
C LEU A 35 4.61 -1.73 21.55
N LEU A 36 3.51 -1.32 20.93
CA LEU A 36 2.41 -0.63 21.60
C LEU A 36 1.12 -1.39 21.30
N VAL A 37 0.31 -1.65 22.32
CA VAL A 37 -0.98 -2.31 22.17
C VAL A 37 -2.10 -1.43 22.70
N LYS A 38 -3.07 -1.14 21.84
CA LYS A 38 -4.25 -0.32 22.14
C LYS A 38 -5.52 -1.17 22.03
N LEU A 39 -6.49 -0.97 22.91
CA LEU A 39 -7.82 -1.58 22.83
C LEU A 39 -8.87 -0.50 22.56
N ALA A 40 -9.64 -0.67 21.49
CA ALA A 40 -10.86 0.08 21.23
C ALA A 40 -12.05 -0.86 21.36
N ASP A 41 -12.60 -1.00 22.57
CA ASP A 41 -13.82 -1.78 22.79
C ASP A 41 -15.06 -0.97 22.39
N ARG A 42 -15.87 -1.55 21.51
CA ARG A 42 -17.12 -1.02 20.97
C ARG A 42 -18.32 -1.90 21.33
N GLY A 43 -18.11 -2.92 22.17
CA GLY A 43 -19.09 -3.95 22.48
C GLY A 43 -19.28 -4.97 21.36
N GLY A 44 -20.28 -5.84 21.52
CA GLY A 44 -20.56 -6.93 20.59
C GLY A 44 -19.69 -8.18 20.85
N ALA A 45 -19.90 -9.20 20.03
CA ALA A 45 -19.31 -10.53 20.23
C ALA A 45 -17.95 -10.72 19.53
N SER A 46 -17.58 -9.80 18.63
CA SER A 46 -16.41 -9.93 17.76
C SER A 46 -15.35 -8.87 18.06
N CYS A 47 -14.08 -9.27 17.99
CA CYS A 47 -12.93 -8.37 18.11
C CYS A 47 -11.91 -8.66 17.01
N VAL A 48 -11.30 -7.60 16.47
CA VAL A 48 -10.22 -7.71 15.49
C VAL A 48 -8.87 -7.39 16.14
N VAL A 49 -7.93 -8.31 16.05
CA VAL A 49 -6.53 -8.06 16.44
C VAL A 49 -5.74 -7.66 15.21
N THR A 50 -5.36 -6.40 15.09
CA THR A 50 -4.66 -5.89 13.91
C THR A 50 -3.16 -5.81 14.13
N PHE A 51 -2.39 -6.13 13.10
CA PHE A 51 -0.94 -5.97 13.10
C PHE A 51 -0.53 -5.01 12.00
N ASP A 52 0.30 -4.04 12.37
CA ASP A 52 0.88 -3.09 11.45
C ASP A 52 1.66 -3.75 10.30
N SER A 53 1.48 -3.13 9.13
CA SER A 53 2.26 -3.43 7.95
C SER A 53 3.64 -2.77 8.04
N TYR A 54 4.50 -3.04 7.06
CA TYR A 54 5.76 -2.32 6.92
C TYR A 54 5.51 -0.80 6.92
N THR A 55 6.26 -0.07 7.74
CA THR A 55 6.14 1.40 7.83
C THR A 55 7.50 2.07 7.95
N ASP A 56 7.64 3.26 7.38
CA ASP A 56 8.82 4.10 7.59
C ASP A 56 8.72 4.92 8.89
N THR A 57 7.55 4.92 9.55
CA THR A 57 7.31 5.60 10.82
C THR A 57 7.72 4.72 11.99
N THR A 58 8.72 5.16 12.74
CA THR A 58 9.20 4.47 13.94
C THR A 58 8.54 4.91 15.23
N ASP A 59 7.74 5.98 15.17
CA ASP A 59 6.95 6.45 16.30
C ASP A 59 5.81 5.46 16.59
N LEU A 60 5.64 5.14 17.86
CA LEU A 60 4.57 4.30 18.37
C LEU A 60 3.28 5.10 18.59
N ASP A 61 3.38 6.41 18.83
CA ASP A 61 2.22 7.28 19.01
C ASP A 61 1.64 7.72 17.65
N ARG A 62 1.05 6.75 16.95
CA ARG A 62 0.38 6.95 15.67
C ARG A 62 -0.86 6.08 15.55
N ASP A 63 -1.66 6.35 14.53
CA ASP A 63 -2.77 5.48 14.16
C ASP A 63 -2.25 4.11 13.77
N ALA A 64 -2.88 3.07 14.33
CA ALA A 64 -2.59 1.71 13.96
C ALA A 64 -3.27 1.29 12.66
N PHE A 65 -2.80 0.19 12.08
CA PHE A 65 -3.41 -0.43 10.91
C PHE A 65 -4.89 -0.75 11.15
N GLY A 66 -5.76 -0.07 10.38
CA GLY A 66 -7.22 -0.26 10.45
C GLY A 66 -7.92 0.46 11.60
N GLU A 67 -7.22 1.20 12.47
CA GLU A 67 -7.79 1.83 13.67
C GLU A 67 -9.02 2.69 13.38
N ARG A 68 -8.89 3.64 12.46
CA ARG A 68 -10.00 4.50 12.03
C ARG A 68 -11.13 3.71 11.39
N PHE A 69 -10.79 2.75 10.54
CA PHE A 69 -11.76 1.92 9.84
C PHE A 69 -12.65 1.14 10.82
N PHE A 70 -12.07 0.44 11.79
CA PHE A 70 -12.87 -0.30 12.78
C PHE A 70 -13.65 0.62 13.71
N ALA A 71 -13.09 1.78 14.07
CA ALA A 71 -13.81 2.79 14.84
C ALA A 71 -15.05 3.31 14.09
N GLU A 72 -14.94 3.61 12.79
CA GLU A 72 -16.04 4.07 11.93
C GLU A 72 -17.15 3.02 11.74
N HIS A 73 -16.79 1.72 11.80
CA HIS A 73 -17.73 0.61 11.64
C HIS A 73 -18.22 0.02 12.98
N GLY A 74 -17.84 0.62 14.11
CA GLY A 74 -18.28 0.17 15.44
C GLY A 74 -17.80 -1.24 15.80
N VAL A 75 -16.65 -1.69 15.28
CA VAL A 75 -16.08 -3.02 15.54
C VAL A 75 -15.02 -2.90 16.64
N SER A 76 -15.11 -3.74 17.67
CA SER A 76 -14.05 -3.82 18.69
C SER A 76 -12.74 -4.25 18.07
N ALA A 77 -11.64 -3.58 18.43
CA ALA A 77 -10.33 -3.89 17.89
C ALA A 77 -9.21 -3.74 18.93
N ILE A 78 -8.24 -4.65 18.86
CA ILE A 78 -6.97 -4.57 19.57
C ILE A 78 -5.86 -4.34 18.55
N HIS A 79 -5.17 -3.23 18.67
CA HIS A 79 -4.17 -2.79 17.70
C HIS A 79 -2.76 -3.03 18.22
N VAL A 80 -1.96 -3.82 17.49
CA VAL A 80 -0.55 -4.09 17.80
C VAL A 80 0.35 -3.31 16.83
N VAL A 81 0.91 -2.21 17.36
CA VAL A 81 1.77 -1.27 16.63
C VAL A 81 3.23 -1.61 16.87
N ASN A 82 4.03 -1.64 15.81
CA ASN A 82 5.46 -1.90 15.88
C ASN A 82 6.29 -0.62 15.68
N ALA A 83 7.37 -0.49 16.45
CA ALA A 83 8.33 0.61 16.29
C ALA A 83 9.29 0.38 15.11
N ARG A 84 9.49 -0.88 14.70
CA ARG A 84 10.50 -1.27 13.70
C ARG A 84 10.05 -2.45 12.84
N ASN A 85 10.48 -2.47 11.58
CA ASN A 85 10.16 -3.55 10.64
C ASN A 85 11.04 -4.79 10.85
N ARG A 86 10.85 -5.48 11.99
CA ARG A 86 11.55 -6.72 12.37
C ARG A 86 10.68 -7.98 12.27
N TRP A 87 9.58 -7.91 11.51
CA TRP A 87 8.62 -9.02 11.41
C TRP A 87 8.17 -9.52 12.79
N TYR A 88 8.03 -8.59 13.76
CA TYR A 88 7.63 -8.89 15.14
C TYR A 88 8.55 -9.85 15.92
N HIS A 89 9.80 -10.03 15.49
CA HIS A 89 10.84 -10.71 16.28
C HIS A 89 11.44 -9.77 17.34
N GLU A 90 10.58 -9.24 18.20
CA GLU A 90 10.95 -8.36 19.31
C GLU A 90 11.03 -9.18 20.61
N PRO A 91 11.95 -8.88 21.54
CA PRO A 91 12.14 -9.69 22.76
C PRO A 91 10.90 -9.76 23.66
N ASP A 92 10.04 -8.75 23.58
CA ASP A 92 8.83 -8.57 24.37
C ASP A 92 7.55 -9.09 23.70
N TRP A 93 7.67 -9.80 22.57
CA TRP A 93 6.53 -10.32 21.82
C TRP A 93 5.57 -11.19 22.68
N ARG A 94 6.12 -11.98 23.61
CA ARG A 94 5.34 -12.87 24.49
C ARG A 94 4.47 -12.07 25.44
N GLU A 95 5.02 -11.04 26.08
CA GLU A 95 4.25 -10.22 27.01
C GLU A 95 3.16 -9.45 26.27
N ALA A 96 3.49 -8.84 25.13
CA ALA A 96 2.52 -8.13 24.30
C ALA A 96 1.35 -9.04 23.87
N THR A 97 1.63 -10.25 23.36
CA THR A 97 0.59 -11.18 22.91
C THR A 97 -0.24 -11.76 24.06
N THR A 98 0.36 -11.98 25.24
CA THR A 98 -0.40 -12.34 26.45
C THR A 98 -1.38 -11.24 26.83
N ARG A 99 -0.97 -9.97 26.83
CA ARG A 99 -1.87 -8.83 27.11
C ARG A 99 -2.99 -8.70 26.08
N VAL A 100 -2.68 -8.95 24.80
CA VAL A 100 -3.72 -9.03 23.76
C VAL A 100 -4.72 -10.15 24.08
N ARG A 101 -4.25 -11.35 24.45
CA ARG A 101 -5.13 -12.48 24.78
C ARG A 101 -6.02 -12.19 25.99
N GLU A 102 -5.47 -11.60 27.04
CA GLU A 102 -6.21 -11.16 28.23
C GLU A 102 -7.29 -10.15 27.86
N ALA A 103 -6.98 -9.17 27.02
CA ALA A 103 -7.96 -8.20 26.53
C ALA A 103 -8.99 -8.81 25.58
N ALA A 104 -8.62 -9.84 24.82
CA ALA A 104 -9.50 -10.49 23.85
C ALA A 104 -10.42 -11.57 24.46
N CYS A 105 -10.14 -12.05 25.68
CA CYS A 105 -10.78 -13.25 26.23
C CYS A 105 -12.31 -13.19 26.39
N GLY A 106 -12.89 -11.98 26.42
CA GLY A 106 -14.34 -11.78 26.49
C GLY A 106 -15.08 -11.88 25.15
N PHE A 107 -14.37 -11.93 24.02
CA PHE A 107 -14.98 -12.01 22.68
C PHE A 107 -15.10 -13.47 22.22
N SER A 108 -16.27 -13.83 21.68
CA SER A 108 -16.48 -15.19 21.14
C SER A 108 -15.90 -15.38 19.75
N ARG A 109 -15.66 -14.28 19.03
CA ARG A 109 -15.06 -14.27 17.70
C ARG A 109 -13.90 -13.30 17.65
N ILE A 110 -12.69 -13.84 17.65
CA ILE A 110 -11.45 -13.07 17.57
C ILE A 110 -10.84 -13.31 16.19
N VAL A 111 -10.61 -12.24 15.43
CA VAL A 111 -10.03 -12.33 14.08
C VAL A 111 -8.70 -11.59 14.04
N THR A 112 -7.60 -12.27 13.71
CA THR A 112 -6.35 -11.57 13.43
C THR A 112 -6.35 -11.02 12.01
N TYR A 113 -5.85 -9.80 11.83
CA TYR A 113 -5.85 -9.12 10.54
C TYR A 113 -4.54 -8.38 10.28
N GLY A 114 -4.00 -8.55 9.08
CA GLY A 114 -2.84 -7.79 8.65
C GLY A 114 -2.59 -7.86 7.15
N SER A 115 -1.67 -7.02 6.69
CA SER A 115 -1.16 -7.00 5.32
C SER A 115 0.35 -7.11 5.31
N SER A 116 0.91 -7.89 4.37
CA SER A 116 2.35 -8.05 4.19
C SER A 116 3.06 -8.51 5.48
N MET A 117 3.90 -7.66 6.09
CA MET A 117 4.52 -7.93 7.40
C MET A 117 3.48 -8.09 8.52
N GLY A 118 2.39 -7.33 8.50
CA GLY A 118 1.30 -7.48 9.45
C GLY A 118 0.54 -8.80 9.22
N ALA A 119 0.44 -9.27 7.98
CA ALA A 119 -0.17 -10.56 7.67
C ALA A 119 0.70 -11.73 8.17
N TYR A 120 2.03 -11.60 8.14
CA TYR A 120 2.92 -12.53 8.84
C TYR A 120 2.56 -12.65 10.33
N ALA A 121 2.41 -11.50 11.01
CA ALA A 121 2.09 -11.46 12.43
C ALA A 121 0.67 -11.98 12.73
N ALA A 122 -0.30 -11.63 11.90
CA ALA A 122 -1.69 -12.10 12.01
C ALA A 122 -1.78 -13.63 11.99
N LEU A 123 -1.00 -14.29 11.14
CA LEU A 123 -0.94 -15.75 11.09
C LEU A 123 -0.12 -16.33 12.24
N ARG A 124 1.07 -15.77 12.52
CA ARG A 124 2.01 -16.31 13.52
C ARG A 124 1.46 -16.23 14.95
N PHE A 125 0.77 -15.14 15.28
CA PHE A 125 0.26 -14.90 16.63
C PHE A 125 -1.18 -15.33 16.84
N ALA A 126 -1.85 -15.91 15.82
CA ALA A 126 -3.27 -16.25 15.88
C ALA A 126 -3.63 -17.08 17.13
N ASP A 127 -2.92 -18.18 17.39
CA ASP A 127 -3.15 -19.00 18.58
C ASP A 127 -2.78 -18.28 19.89
N HIS A 128 -1.68 -17.52 19.88
CA HIS A 128 -1.20 -16.79 21.06
C HIS A 128 -2.18 -15.72 21.55
N VAL A 129 -2.98 -15.14 20.66
CA VAL A 129 -4.01 -14.15 21.00
C VAL A 129 -5.41 -14.74 21.14
N GLY A 130 -5.55 -16.07 21.05
CA GLY A 130 -6.84 -16.75 21.14
C GLY A 130 -7.74 -16.55 19.92
N ALA A 131 -7.17 -16.32 18.74
CA ALA A 131 -7.93 -16.08 17.52
C ALA A 131 -8.75 -17.31 17.08
N THR A 132 -9.95 -17.03 16.59
CA THR A 132 -10.86 -18.02 15.98
C THR A 132 -10.80 -18.04 14.45
N ALA A 133 -10.24 -16.99 13.85
CA ALA A 133 -9.97 -16.91 12.42
C ALA A 133 -8.83 -15.90 12.13
N ALA A 134 -8.24 -15.97 10.94
CA ALA A 134 -7.24 -15.01 10.49
C ALA A 134 -7.55 -14.51 9.06
N LEU A 135 -7.31 -13.23 8.81
CA LEU A 135 -7.29 -12.61 7.48
C LEU A 135 -5.88 -12.10 7.17
N ALA A 136 -5.26 -12.68 6.14
CA ALA A 136 -3.90 -12.35 5.75
C ALA A 136 -3.86 -11.84 4.30
N LEU A 137 -3.57 -10.54 4.12
CA LEU A 137 -3.38 -9.95 2.81
C LEU A 137 -1.91 -10.00 2.41
N SER A 138 -1.61 -10.64 1.29
CA SER A 138 -0.26 -10.79 0.70
C SER A 138 0.81 -11.22 1.72
N PRO A 139 0.58 -12.28 2.54
CA PRO A 139 1.47 -12.63 3.63
C PRO A 139 2.85 -13.04 3.14
N GLN A 140 3.86 -12.73 3.95
CA GLN A 140 5.13 -13.47 3.90
C GLN A 140 5.07 -14.56 4.95
N TYR A 141 5.41 -15.80 4.57
CA TYR A 141 5.55 -16.91 5.51
C TYR A 141 6.77 -16.71 6.42
N SER A 142 7.89 -16.26 5.83
CA SER A 142 9.12 -15.90 6.53
C SER A 142 10.03 -15.08 5.61
N LEU A 143 10.93 -14.27 6.17
CA LEU A 143 12.07 -13.72 5.43
C LEU A 143 13.40 -14.40 5.78
N ASP A 144 13.38 -15.40 6.67
CA ASP A 144 14.57 -16.18 7.00
C ASP A 144 15.03 -16.92 5.73
N PRO A 145 16.26 -16.66 5.24
CA PRO A 145 16.82 -17.34 4.07
C PRO A 145 16.79 -18.86 4.14
N ARG A 146 16.81 -19.43 5.36
CA ARG A 146 16.76 -20.88 5.59
C ARG A 146 15.38 -21.46 5.30
N LYS A 147 14.31 -20.67 5.49
CA LYS A 147 12.91 -21.07 5.28
C LYS A 147 12.36 -20.62 3.93
N ALA A 148 12.70 -19.40 3.51
CA ALA A 148 12.20 -18.78 2.30
C ALA A 148 13.35 -18.22 1.43
N PRO A 149 14.25 -19.07 0.91
CA PRO A 149 15.41 -18.61 0.12
C PRO A 149 14.99 -17.83 -1.14
N PHE A 150 13.79 -18.09 -1.66
CA PHE A 150 13.19 -17.42 -2.82
C PHE A 150 12.80 -15.96 -2.56
N GLU A 151 12.65 -15.53 -1.29
CA GLU A 151 12.20 -14.18 -0.96
C GLU A 151 13.36 -13.18 -1.02
N LYS A 152 13.39 -12.38 -2.09
CA LYS A 152 14.47 -11.43 -2.38
C LYS A 152 14.05 -9.97 -2.27
N ARG A 153 12.75 -9.67 -2.15
CA ARG A 153 12.21 -8.29 -2.10
C ARG A 153 12.72 -7.53 -0.89
N TRP A 154 12.88 -8.25 0.23
CA TRP A 154 13.25 -7.69 1.54
C TRP A 154 14.69 -8.01 1.93
N ALA A 155 15.63 -7.87 1.00
CA ALA A 155 17.03 -8.27 1.21
C ALA A 155 17.67 -7.66 2.47
N GLY A 156 17.34 -6.41 2.80
CA GLY A 156 17.82 -5.72 4.01
C GLY A 156 17.32 -6.34 5.32
N HIS A 157 16.20 -7.06 5.31
CA HIS A 157 15.58 -7.66 6.49
C HIS A 157 15.90 -9.16 6.65
N ARG A 158 16.61 -9.76 5.68
CA ARG A 158 17.05 -11.18 5.75
C ARG A 158 18.01 -11.47 6.91
N ARG A 159 18.62 -10.43 7.49
CA ARG A 159 19.55 -10.49 8.64
C ARG A 159 18.90 -10.16 9.98
N THR A 160 17.57 -10.08 10.04
CA THR A 160 16.84 -9.95 11.32
C THR A 160 17.25 -11.07 12.27
N PRO A 161 17.48 -10.80 13.56
CA PRO A 161 17.74 -11.86 14.55
C PRO A 161 16.46 -12.68 14.78
N TRP A 162 16.30 -13.76 14.02
CA TRP A 162 15.12 -14.62 14.03
C TRP A 162 15.02 -15.40 15.35
N LEU A 163 14.09 -14.99 16.22
CA LEU A 163 13.70 -15.77 17.40
C LEU A 163 13.21 -17.16 17.00
N ALA A 164 13.81 -18.21 17.56
CA ALA A 164 13.52 -19.61 17.22
C ALA A 164 12.03 -19.95 17.44
N GLU A 165 11.45 -19.42 18.51
CA GLU A 165 10.06 -19.63 18.92
C GLU A 165 9.06 -19.15 17.86
N LEU A 166 9.35 -18.02 17.21
CA LEU A 166 8.53 -17.46 16.13
C LEU A 166 8.93 -17.99 14.75
N SER A 167 10.06 -18.70 14.66
CA SER A 167 10.53 -19.30 13.41
C SER A 167 10.03 -20.72 13.21
N GLY A 168 9.28 -21.28 14.18
CA GLY A 168 8.66 -22.59 14.10
C GLY A 168 7.49 -22.69 13.10
N PRO A 169 6.70 -23.78 13.17
CA PRO A 169 5.48 -23.93 12.39
C PRO A 169 4.41 -22.87 12.72
N LEU A 170 3.48 -22.64 11.80
CA LEU A 170 2.27 -21.84 12.02
C LEU A 170 1.22 -22.61 12.85
N PRO A 171 0.27 -21.91 13.49
CA PRO A 171 -0.76 -22.55 14.30
C PRO A 171 -1.77 -23.29 13.42
N ALA A 172 -1.71 -24.63 13.43
CA ALA A 172 -2.55 -25.48 12.58
C ALA A 172 -4.06 -25.37 12.86
N GLY A 173 -4.45 -24.96 14.08
CA GLY A 173 -5.83 -24.95 14.55
C GLY A 173 -6.66 -23.70 14.21
N VAL A 174 -6.05 -22.62 13.71
CA VAL A 174 -6.78 -21.37 13.39
C VAL A 174 -7.02 -21.28 11.88
N PRO A 175 -8.29 -21.30 11.41
CA PRO A 175 -8.57 -21.17 9.99
C PRO A 175 -8.20 -19.77 9.48
N ALA A 176 -7.55 -19.70 8.33
CA ALA A 176 -7.13 -18.45 7.70
C ALA A 176 -7.70 -18.27 6.30
N LEU A 177 -8.06 -17.04 5.95
CA LEU A 177 -8.27 -16.61 4.57
C LEU A 177 -7.04 -15.85 4.09
N ILE A 178 -6.38 -16.37 3.05
CA ILE A 178 -5.17 -15.80 2.46
C ILE A 178 -5.50 -15.16 1.13
N VAL A 179 -5.20 -13.88 1.01
CA VAL A 179 -5.44 -13.09 -0.21
C VAL A 179 -4.11 -12.76 -0.87
N TYR A 180 -3.92 -13.11 -2.14
CA TYR A 180 -2.64 -12.86 -2.83
C TYR A 180 -2.76 -12.92 -4.35
N ASP A 181 -1.74 -12.44 -5.06
CA ASP A 181 -1.62 -12.62 -6.51
C ASP A 181 -0.91 -13.95 -6.85
N PRO A 182 -1.60 -14.95 -7.42
CA PRO A 182 -0.99 -16.25 -7.73
C PRO A 182 0.04 -16.17 -8.87
N LEU A 183 0.03 -15.09 -9.67
CA LEU A 183 0.99 -14.89 -10.76
C LEU A 183 2.34 -14.36 -10.24
N MET A 184 2.39 -13.82 -9.03
CA MET A 184 3.65 -13.48 -8.37
C MET A 184 4.26 -14.74 -7.73
N LYS A 185 5.34 -15.25 -8.33
CA LYS A 185 6.04 -16.46 -7.83
C LYS A 185 6.34 -16.41 -6.33
N ALA A 186 6.83 -15.28 -5.82
CA ALA A 186 7.13 -15.14 -4.39
C ALA A 186 5.88 -15.27 -3.50
N GLU A 187 4.76 -14.67 -3.89
CA GLU A 187 3.52 -14.75 -3.10
C GLU A 187 2.92 -16.14 -3.13
N ARG A 188 2.92 -16.79 -4.30
CA ARG A 188 2.47 -18.17 -4.42
C ARG A 188 3.26 -19.13 -3.54
N LEU A 189 4.59 -19.01 -3.53
CA LEU A 189 5.46 -19.85 -2.68
C LEU A 189 5.23 -19.58 -1.18
N HIS A 190 4.97 -18.33 -0.78
CA HIS A 190 4.58 -18.04 0.61
C HIS A 190 3.22 -18.68 0.97
N ALA A 191 2.22 -18.57 0.09
CA ALA A 191 0.91 -19.16 0.31
C ALA A 191 0.97 -20.70 0.38
N GLU A 192 1.80 -21.34 -0.44
CA GLU A 192 2.04 -22.79 -0.40
C GLU A 192 2.67 -23.23 0.93
N LEU A 193 3.67 -22.49 1.44
CA LEU A 193 4.28 -22.77 2.74
C LEU A 193 3.29 -22.58 3.90
N ILE A 194 2.40 -21.59 3.81
CA ILE A 194 1.37 -21.38 4.82
C ILE A 194 0.35 -22.53 4.80
N ALA A 195 -0.16 -22.89 3.63
CA ALA A 195 -1.13 -23.98 3.47
C ALA A 195 -0.58 -25.36 3.88
N ALA A 196 0.75 -25.53 3.88
CA ALA A 196 1.40 -26.73 4.38
C ALA A 196 1.37 -26.86 5.91
N GLU A 197 1.13 -25.77 6.66
CA GLU A 197 1.20 -25.74 8.13
C GLU A 197 -0.10 -25.36 8.82
N MET A 198 -1.04 -24.70 8.12
CA MET A 198 -2.33 -24.30 8.69
C MET A 198 -3.48 -24.41 7.70
N ALA A 199 -4.69 -24.57 8.23
CA ALA A 199 -5.92 -24.59 7.43
C ALA A 199 -6.14 -23.22 6.77
N ALA A 200 -5.74 -23.11 5.50
CA ALA A 200 -5.77 -21.88 4.74
C ALA A 200 -6.70 -21.98 3.53
N GLU A 201 -7.72 -21.13 3.47
CA GLU A 201 -8.51 -20.87 2.28
C GLU A 201 -7.84 -19.79 1.42
N HIS A 202 -7.87 -19.96 0.09
CA HIS A 202 -7.16 -19.09 -0.84
C HIS A 202 -8.13 -18.19 -1.62
N LEU A 203 -8.07 -16.88 -1.38
CA LEU A 203 -8.65 -15.86 -2.26
C LEU A 203 -7.57 -15.36 -3.23
N THR A 204 -7.55 -15.93 -4.44
CA THR A 204 -6.55 -15.56 -5.45
C THR A 204 -7.01 -14.39 -6.32
N LEU A 205 -6.12 -13.41 -6.51
CA LEU A 205 -6.39 -12.19 -7.27
C LEU A 205 -5.31 -11.99 -8.36
N PRO A 206 -5.43 -12.63 -9.54
CA PRO A 206 -4.43 -12.50 -10.60
C PRO A 206 -4.26 -11.05 -11.07
N TYR A 207 -3.00 -10.60 -11.17
CA TYR A 207 -2.61 -9.21 -11.46
C TYR A 207 -3.02 -8.20 -10.39
N ALA A 208 -3.26 -8.64 -9.15
CA ALA A 208 -3.36 -7.74 -8.01
C ALA A 208 -1.99 -7.26 -7.51
N GLY A 209 -0.90 -7.94 -7.88
CA GLY A 209 0.41 -7.67 -7.33
C GLY A 209 0.46 -7.79 -5.80
N HIS A 210 1.53 -7.26 -5.19
CA HIS A 210 1.70 -7.32 -3.75
C HIS A 210 0.68 -6.48 -2.98
N ALA A 211 0.30 -5.32 -3.52
CA ALA A 211 -0.68 -4.42 -2.92
C ALA A 211 -2.12 -4.84 -3.25
N ALA A 212 -2.47 -6.11 -3.01
CA ALA A 212 -3.81 -6.65 -3.29
C ALA A 212 -4.93 -5.88 -2.59
N ALA A 213 -4.66 -5.31 -1.40
CA ALA A 213 -5.58 -4.44 -0.68
C ALA A 213 -5.98 -3.19 -1.47
N ALA A 214 -5.07 -2.60 -2.26
CA ALA A 214 -5.37 -1.43 -3.08
C ALA A 214 -6.40 -1.76 -4.16
N TYR A 215 -6.22 -2.89 -4.84
CA TYR A 215 -7.20 -3.40 -5.80
C TYR A 215 -8.57 -3.63 -5.15
N LEU A 216 -8.62 -4.34 -4.02
CA LEU A 216 -9.88 -4.58 -3.32
C LEU A 216 -10.55 -3.28 -2.89
N SER A 217 -9.78 -2.31 -2.37
CA SER A 217 -10.28 -1.02 -1.92
C SER A 217 -10.89 -0.21 -3.07
N GLU A 218 -10.17 -0.09 -4.19
CA GLU A 218 -10.63 0.61 -5.40
C GLU A 218 -11.91 0.01 -5.99
N CYS A 219 -12.18 -1.27 -5.71
CA CYS A 219 -13.40 -1.95 -6.14
C CYS A 219 -14.51 -1.96 -5.08
N GLY A 220 -14.33 -1.33 -3.92
CA GLY A 220 -15.28 -1.36 -2.81
C GLY A 220 -15.37 -2.72 -2.10
N LEU A 221 -14.43 -3.62 -2.36
CA LEU A 221 -14.44 -5.00 -1.86
C LEU A 221 -13.64 -5.18 -0.56
N LEU A 222 -12.69 -4.29 -0.25
CA LEU A 222 -11.85 -4.46 0.94
C LEU A 222 -12.67 -4.38 2.23
N SER A 223 -13.51 -3.35 2.38
CA SER A 223 -14.37 -3.20 3.55
C SER A 223 -15.34 -4.38 3.69
N GLU A 224 -15.93 -4.82 2.58
CA GLU A 224 -16.84 -5.96 2.56
C GLU A 224 -16.13 -7.25 3.02
N LEU A 225 -14.92 -7.49 2.53
CA LEU A 225 -14.13 -8.67 2.91
C LEU A 225 -13.78 -8.65 4.41
N VAL A 226 -13.28 -7.52 4.90
CA VAL A 226 -12.84 -7.37 6.28
C VAL A 226 -14.03 -7.49 7.25
N LEU A 227 -15.14 -6.81 6.98
CA LEU A 227 -16.33 -6.91 7.84
C LEU A 227 -17.01 -8.28 7.70
N GLY A 228 -17.00 -8.86 6.51
CA GLY A 228 -17.52 -10.20 6.26
C GLY A 228 -16.80 -11.26 7.09
N ILE A 229 -15.46 -11.22 7.13
CA ILE A 229 -14.70 -12.18 7.96
C ILE A 229 -14.88 -11.92 9.45
N VAL A 230 -15.11 -10.68 9.86
CA VAL A 230 -15.47 -10.36 11.26
C VAL A 230 -16.81 -10.96 11.62
N ALA A 231 -17.79 -10.93 10.71
CA ALA A 231 -19.12 -11.50 10.96
C ALA A 231 -19.15 -13.04 10.90
N GLY A 232 -18.32 -13.68 10.06
CA GLY A 232 -18.36 -15.12 9.87
C GLY A 232 -17.37 -15.65 8.83
N PRO A 233 -17.41 -16.94 8.51
CA PRO A 233 -16.63 -17.51 7.40
C PRO A 233 -17.00 -16.83 6.06
N VAL A 234 -16.00 -16.64 5.20
CA VAL A 234 -16.17 -16.05 3.86
C VAL A 234 -15.73 -17.06 2.83
N ASP A 235 -16.59 -17.37 1.85
CA ASP A 235 -16.22 -18.17 0.67
C ASP A 235 -15.30 -17.34 -0.25
N GLY A 236 -14.00 -17.61 -0.16
CA GLY A 236 -12.95 -16.97 -0.94
C GLY A 236 -13.09 -17.24 -2.44
N ALA A 237 -13.61 -18.39 -2.85
CA ALA A 237 -13.83 -18.68 -4.27
C ALA A 237 -14.97 -17.82 -4.85
N ALA A 238 -16.08 -17.69 -4.12
CA ALA A 238 -17.18 -16.79 -4.50
C ALA A 238 -16.75 -15.33 -4.51
N PHE A 239 -16.00 -14.91 -3.49
CA PHE A 239 -15.45 -13.57 -3.41
C PHE A 239 -14.51 -13.28 -4.60
N GLY A 240 -13.65 -14.22 -4.96
CA GLY A 240 -12.73 -14.12 -6.10
C GLY A 240 -13.44 -14.00 -7.45
N ARG A 241 -14.57 -14.70 -7.64
CA ARG A 241 -15.42 -14.54 -8.84
C ARG A 241 -15.96 -13.13 -8.96
N ARG A 242 -16.42 -12.54 -7.86
CA ARG A 242 -16.91 -11.15 -7.83
C ARG A 242 -15.79 -10.14 -8.06
N ALA A 243 -14.65 -10.32 -7.40
CA ALA A 243 -13.47 -9.50 -7.62
C ALA A 243 -13.08 -9.48 -9.11
N ARG A 244 -13.10 -10.63 -9.79
CA ARG A 244 -12.79 -10.73 -11.22
C ARG A 244 -13.70 -9.88 -12.11
N VAL A 245 -14.98 -9.70 -11.76
CA VAL A 245 -15.91 -8.85 -12.50
C VAL A 245 -15.56 -7.37 -12.33
N LEU A 246 -15.22 -6.96 -11.10
CA LEU A 246 -14.97 -5.56 -10.75
C LEU A 246 -13.56 -5.07 -11.08
N ARG A 247 -12.59 -5.97 -11.31
CA ARG A 247 -11.16 -5.64 -11.52
C ARG A 247 -10.87 -4.53 -12.53
N LYS A 248 -11.71 -4.39 -13.56
CA LYS A 248 -11.55 -3.34 -14.58
C LYS A 248 -11.76 -1.92 -14.06
N HIS A 249 -12.28 -1.76 -12.84
CA HIS A 249 -12.50 -0.51 -12.13
C HIS A 249 -11.38 -0.17 -11.14
N SER A 250 -10.35 -1.02 -11.04
CA SER A 250 -9.18 -0.77 -10.22
C SER A 250 -8.04 -0.19 -11.04
N LEU A 251 -7.55 0.98 -10.61
CA LEU A 251 -6.39 1.65 -11.19
C LEU A 251 -5.16 0.76 -10.99
N HIS A 252 -5.00 0.23 -9.78
CA HIS A 252 -3.92 -0.69 -9.42
C HIS A 252 -3.89 -1.95 -10.29
N TYR A 253 -5.06 -2.56 -10.54
CA TYR A 253 -5.19 -3.73 -11.42
C TYR A 253 -4.79 -3.39 -12.86
N LEU A 254 -5.30 -2.29 -13.42
CA LEU A 254 -4.96 -1.87 -14.79
C LEU A 254 -3.46 -1.61 -14.95
N MET A 255 -2.83 -0.98 -13.95
CA MET A 255 -1.39 -0.74 -13.94
C MET A 255 -0.59 -2.04 -13.86
N THR A 256 -0.96 -2.96 -12.97
CA THR A 256 -0.26 -4.24 -12.82
C THR A 256 -0.39 -5.11 -14.08
N LEU A 257 -1.59 -5.14 -14.69
CA LEU A 257 -1.83 -5.84 -15.95
C LEU A 257 -1.05 -5.20 -17.10
N ALA A 258 -0.97 -3.86 -17.16
CA ALA A 258 -0.19 -3.14 -18.17
C ALA A 258 1.30 -3.46 -18.06
N ASP A 259 1.86 -3.48 -16.84
CA ASP A 259 3.25 -3.82 -16.63
C ASP A 259 3.55 -5.28 -17.02
N ALA A 260 2.63 -6.20 -16.71
CA ALA A 260 2.73 -7.58 -17.17
C ALA A 260 2.68 -7.68 -18.71
N ALA A 261 1.77 -6.96 -19.37
CA ALA A 261 1.68 -6.91 -20.83
C ALA A 261 2.98 -6.38 -21.46
N PHE A 262 3.55 -5.31 -20.90
CA PHE A 262 4.83 -4.76 -21.33
C PHE A 262 5.97 -5.78 -21.20
N LYS A 263 6.08 -6.44 -20.04
CA LYS A 263 7.08 -7.50 -19.81
C LYS A 263 6.94 -8.69 -20.76
N SER A 264 5.72 -8.96 -21.26
CA SER A 264 5.47 -9.96 -22.31
C SER A 264 5.68 -9.45 -23.74
N GLY A 265 6.31 -8.28 -23.94
CA GLY A 265 6.58 -7.71 -25.27
C GLY A 265 5.37 -7.04 -25.94
N ARG A 266 4.22 -6.93 -25.26
CA ARG A 266 2.98 -6.33 -25.81
C ARG A 266 2.90 -4.85 -25.45
N GLY A 267 3.84 -4.07 -25.96
CA GLY A 267 3.99 -2.64 -25.63
C GLY A 267 2.74 -1.79 -25.88
N GLU A 268 2.10 -1.94 -27.04
CA GLU A 268 0.89 -1.16 -27.36
C GLU A 268 -0.32 -1.55 -26.51
N ALA A 269 -0.49 -2.83 -26.18
CA ALA A 269 -1.53 -3.29 -25.26
C ALA A 269 -1.30 -2.72 -23.85
N ALA A 270 -0.05 -2.69 -23.39
CA ALA A 270 0.32 -2.06 -22.13
C ALA A 270 -0.03 -0.56 -22.13
N LEU A 271 0.24 0.16 -23.23
CA LEU A 271 -0.13 1.57 -23.35
C LEU A 271 -1.65 1.78 -23.41
N ALA A 272 -2.40 0.91 -24.05
CA ALA A 272 -3.86 0.97 -24.04
C ALA A 272 -4.42 0.81 -22.62
N LEU A 273 -3.86 -0.11 -21.83
CA LEU A 273 -4.22 -0.28 -20.42
C LEU A 273 -3.84 0.93 -19.57
N ALA A 274 -2.65 1.50 -19.77
CA ALA A 274 -2.21 2.70 -19.07
C ALA A 274 -3.06 3.93 -19.44
N ARG A 275 -3.49 4.06 -20.71
CA ARG A 275 -4.45 5.09 -21.15
C ARG A 275 -5.78 4.95 -20.41
N LYS A 276 -6.35 3.75 -20.41
CA LYS A 276 -7.58 3.45 -19.68
C LYS A 276 -7.48 3.78 -18.19
N ALA A 277 -6.35 3.47 -17.56
CA ALA A 277 -6.08 3.84 -16.16
C ALA A 277 -6.14 5.36 -15.95
N THR A 278 -5.51 6.16 -16.82
CA THR A 278 -5.55 7.63 -16.73
C THR A 278 -6.90 8.23 -17.09
N GLU A 279 -7.70 7.58 -17.95
CA GLU A 279 -9.07 8.00 -18.29
C GLU A 279 -10.05 7.72 -17.15
N MET A 280 -9.88 6.58 -16.47
CA MET A 280 -10.70 6.18 -15.33
C MET A 280 -10.44 7.05 -14.09
N ALA A 281 -9.18 7.43 -13.87
CA ALA A 281 -8.77 8.25 -12.73
C ALA A 281 -7.91 9.45 -13.20
N PRO A 282 -8.53 10.48 -13.84
CA PRO A 282 -7.79 11.59 -14.46
C PRO A 282 -7.08 12.50 -13.45
N ASN A 283 -7.48 12.44 -12.18
CA ASN A 283 -6.89 13.19 -11.09
C ASN A 283 -5.97 12.35 -10.18
N ALA A 284 -5.76 11.07 -10.51
CA ALA A 284 -4.80 10.23 -9.79
C ALA A 284 -3.41 10.38 -10.41
N GLU A 285 -2.49 11.00 -9.68
CA GLU A 285 -1.10 11.21 -10.09
C GLU A 285 -0.38 9.89 -10.37
N LEU A 286 -0.71 8.83 -9.63
CA LEU A 286 -0.09 7.52 -9.76
C LEU A 286 -0.30 6.91 -11.15
N GLY A 287 -1.50 7.04 -11.72
CA GLY A 287 -1.81 6.55 -13.06
C GLY A 287 -1.01 7.27 -14.15
N TRP A 288 -0.89 8.60 -14.03
CA TRP A 288 -0.09 9.42 -14.94
C TRP A 288 1.41 9.13 -14.81
N HIS A 289 1.90 8.98 -13.58
CA HIS A 289 3.29 8.60 -13.31
C HIS A 289 3.63 7.25 -13.94
N PHE A 290 2.76 6.25 -13.76
CA PHE A 290 2.90 4.92 -14.33
C PHE A 290 2.92 4.96 -15.87
N ARG A 291 1.98 5.70 -16.48
CA ARG A 291 1.92 5.87 -17.94
C ARG A 291 3.19 6.52 -18.48
N GLY A 292 3.71 7.57 -17.82
CA GLY A 292 4.99 8.21 -18.18
C GLY A 292 6.16 7.23 -18.12
N SER A 293 6.23 6.42 -17.07
CA SER A 293 7.24 5.36 -16.92
C SER A 293 7.18 4.33 -18.06
N LEU A 294 5.97 3.88 -18.42
CA LEU A 294 5.77 2.94 -19.52
C LEU A 294 6.16 3.55 -20.88
N LEU A 295 5.73 4.77 -21.19
CA LEU A 295 6.09 5.49 -22.41
C LEU A 295 7.60 5.69 -22.54
N SER A 296 8.27 6.05 -21.45
CA SER A 296 9.72 6.23 -21.41
C SER A 296 10.48 4.93 -21.68
N ARG A 297 10.04 3.80 -21.10
CA ARG A 297 10.57 2.46 -21.39
C ARG A 297 10.36 2.07 -22.85
N LEU A 298 9.25 2.47 -23.46
CA LEU A 298 8.95 2.32 -24.88
C LEU A 298 9.60 3.37 -25.78
N ARG A 299 10.47 4.24 -25.23
CA ARG A 299 11.21 5.29 -25.94
C ARG A 299 10.34 6.38 -26.58
N ARG A 300 9.08 6.49 -26.17
CA ARG A 300 8.13 7.55 -26.59
C ARG A 300 8.29 8.77 -25.67
N HIS A 301 9.45 9.43 -25.77
CA HIS A 301 9.90 10.44 -24.79
C HIS A 301 9.01 11.70 -24.74
N ASP A 302 8.47 12.15 -25.88
CA ASP A 302 7.60 13.33 -25.93
C ASP A 302 6.27 13.08 -25.22
N GLU A 303 5.65 11.91 -25.43
CA GLU A 303 4.44 11.53 -24.70
C GLU A 303 4.72 11.26 -23.22
N ALA A 304 5.88 10.66 -22.90
CA ALA A 304 6.29 10.45 -21.51
C ALA A 304 6.41 11.79 -20.76
N LEU A 305 6.94 12.83 -21.42
CA LEU A 305 7.01 14.18 -20.87
C LEU A 305 5.62 14.72 -20.52
N LEU A 306 4.63 14.55 -21.41
CA LEU A 306 3.25 15.01 -21.16
C LEU A 306 2.62 14.26 -19.98
N ALA A 307 2.78 12.94 -19.92
CA ALA A 307 2.23 12.13 -18.83
C ALA A 307 2.88 12.48 -17.48
N TRP A 308 4.21 12.63 -17.43
CA TRP A 308 4.88 13.04 -16.19
C TRP A 308 4.66 14.49 -15.81
N ARG A 309 4.43 15.40 -16.78
CA ARG A 309 3.97 16.76 -16.48
C ARG A 309 2.64 16.72 -15.74
N ARG A 310 1.67 15.97 -16.24
CA ARG A 310 0.37 15.84 -15.58
C ARG A 310 0.48 15.23 -14.18
N ALA A 311 1.32 14.21 -14.00
CA ALA A 311 1.59 13.66 -12.68
C ALA A 311 2.22 14.70 -11.72
N ALA A 312 3.16 15.51 -12.22
CA ALA A 312 3.83 16.55 -11.45
C ALA A 312 2.92 17.72 -11.08
N GLU A 313 1.94 18.07 -11.92
CA GLU A 313 0.90 19.06 -11.64
C GLU A 313 -0.06 18.59 -10.54
N LEU A 314 -0.44 17.31 -10.55
CA LEU A 314 -1.31 16.71 -9.53
C LEU A 314 -0.59 16.53 -8.19
N ALA A 315 0.73 16.35 -8.20
CA ALA A 315 1.54 16.09 -7.02
C ALA A 315 2.85 16.92 -7.00
N PRO A 316 2.76 18.25 -6.81
CA PRO A 316 3.91 19.16 -6.86
C PRO A 316 4.94 18.88 -5.75
N ASP A 317 4.52 18.28 -4.64
CA ASP A 317 5.38 18.01 -3.47
C ASP A 317 6.01 16.63 -3.45
N VAL A 318 5.62 15.74 -4.36
CA VAL A 318 6.20 14.38 -4.45
C VAL A 318 7.50 14.42 -5.23
N GLY A 319 8.62 14.52 -4.51
CA GLY A 319 9.97 14.63 -5.09
C GLY A 319 10.32 13.51 -6.08
N ALA A 320 9.81 12.29 -5.88
CA ALA A 320 9.99 11.18 -6.82
C ALA A 320 9.34 11.44 -8.21
N ILE A 321 8.16 12.06 -8.23
CA ILE A 321 7.46 12.42 -9.48
C ILE A 321 8.20 13.56 -10.17
N GLN A 322 8.62 14.58 -9.43
CA GLN A 322 9.41 15.70 -9.95
C GLN A 322 10.75 15.24 -10.56
N LEU A 323 11.41 14.27 -9.91
CA LEU A 323 12.61 13.61 -10.45
C LEU A 323 12.36 12.92 -11.79
N CYS A 324 11.25 12.20 -11.93
CA CYS A 324 10.87 11.57 -13.20
C CYS A 324 10.53 12.60 -14.28
N PHE A 325 9.84 13.69 -13.92
CA PHE A 325 9.54 14.78 -14.84
C PHE A 325 10.80 15.49 -15.35
N ALA A 326 11.75 15.82 -14.47
CA ALA A 326 13.05 16.38 -14.86
C ALA A 326 13.85 15.44 -15.77
N GLN A 327 13.78 14.13 -15.53
CA GLN A 327 14.41 13.14 -16.41
C GLN A 327 13.76 13.11 -17.79
N ALA A 328 12.44 13.26 -17.87
CA ALA A 328 11.72 13.35 -19.14
C ALA A 328 12.11 14.60 -19.93
N GLN A 329 12.14 15.77 -19.26
CA GLN A 329 12.59 17.04 -19.82
C GLN A 329 14.00 16.90 -20.42
N ARG A 330 14.93 16.28 -19.69
CA ARG A 330 16.28 16.00 -20.19
C ARG A 330 16.28 15.11 -21.43
N LYS A 331 15.41 14.09 -21.50
CA LYS A 331 15.36 13.13 -22.62
C LYS A 331 14.89 13.80 -23.92
N VAL A 332 13.98 14.77 -23.84
CA VAL A 332 13.53 15.56 -25.01
C VAL A 332 14.46 16.75 -25.32
N GLY A 333 15.48 17.00 -24.50
CA GLY A 333 16.44 18.09 -24.70
C GLY A 333 16.07 19.41 -24.01
N ASP A 334 15.01 19.44 -23.21
CA ASP A 334 14.67 20.58 -22.36
C ASP A 334 15.54 20.59 -21.09
N TYR A 335 16.82 20.93 -21.26
CA TYR A 335 17.77 20.98 -20.16
C TYR A 335 17.50 22.14 -19.19
N GLU A 336 16.89 23.22 -19.67
CA GLU A 336 16.51 24.38 -18.86
C GLU A 336 15.37 24.03 -17.91
N GLY A 337 14.29 23.44 -18.44
CA GLY A 337 13.17 22.99 -17.64
C GLY A 337 13.59 21.90 -16.65
N ALA A 338 14.42 20.94 -17.08
CA ALA A 338 14.96 19.92 -16.19
C ALA A 338 15.74 20.52 -15.01
N LEU A 339 16.58 21.53 -15.25
CA LEU A 339 17.30 22.24 -14.18
C LEU A 339 16.36 23.00 -13.24
N ALA A 340 15.33 23.65 -13.77
CA ALA A 340 14.35 24.37 -12.96
C ALA A 340 13.58 23.41 -12.04
N THR A 341 13.10 22.28 -12.57
CA THR A 341 12.41 21.24 -11.80
C THR A 341 13.32 20.65 -10.72
N LEU A 342 14.59 20.35 -11.04
CA LEU A 342 15.52 19.83 -10.03
C LEU A 342 15.83 20.86 -8.92
N ARG A 343 15.87 22.15 -9.25
CA ARG A 343 16.05 23.22 -8.26
C ARG A 343 14.86 23.34 -7.31
N SER A 344 13.63 23.19 -7.80
CA SER A 344 12.44 23.31 -6.95
C SER A 344 12.33 22.21 -5.89
N ILE A 345 13.00 21.06 -6.12
CA ILE A 345 13.08 19.96 -5.16
C ILE A 345 14.42 19.90 -4.40
N SER A 346 15.44 20.64 -4.84
CA SER A 346 16.76 20.72 -4.20
C SER A 346 16.65 21.57 -2.93
N GLY A 347 16.36 20.93 -1.80
CA GLY A 347 16.18 21.59 -0.51
C GLY A 347 14.99 21.04 0.29
N LYS A 348 14.10 20.29 -0.37
CA LYS A 348 13.07 19.51 0.32
C LYS A 348 13.70 18.29 1.00
N PRO A 349 13.13 17.79 2.12
CA PRO A 349 13.58 16.54 2.74
C PRO A 349 13.47 15.41 1.72
N VAL A 350 14.61 14.95 1.22
CA VAL A 350 14.72 13.79 0.32
C VAL A 350 15.75 12.84 0.91
N THR A 351 15.66 11.56 0.57
CA THR A 351 16.67 10.60 1.03
C THR A 351 18.07 11.04 0.59
N ARG A 352 19.11 10.73 1.39
CA ARG A 352 20.51 11.11 1.08
C ARG A 352 20.96 10.62 -0.30
N GLU A 353 20.43 9.47 -0.73
CA GLU A 353 20.66 8.93 -2.08
C GLU A 353 19.96 9.77 -3.17
N ALA A 354 18.70 10.12 -2.97
CA ALA A 354 17.97 10.99 -3.89
C ALA A 354 18.63 12.38 -3.99
N GLY A 355 19.06 12.96 -2.87
CA GLY A 355 19.79 14.23 -2.84
C GLY A 355 21.09 14.19 -3.65
N ARG A 356 21.89 13.12 -3.52
CA ARG A 356 23.09 12.91 -4.35
C ARG A 356 22.74 12.80 -5.84
N ARG A 357 21.71 12.02 -6.19
CA ARG A 357 21.23 11.92 -7.58
C ARG A 357 20.81 13.27 -8.16
N ILE A 358 20.07 14.08 -7.39
CA ILE A 358 19.65 15.43 -7.81
C ILE A 358 20.87 16.29 -8.09
N ALA A 359 21.83 16.36 -7.16
CA ALA A 359 23.04 17.16 -7.29
C ALA A 359 23.87 16.77 -8.53
N THR A 360 24.08 15.47 -8.75
CA THR A 360 24.81 14.97 -9.92
C THR A 360 24.09 15.30 -11.23
N GLN A 361 22.77 15.14 -11.27
CA GLN A 361 21.99 15.48 -12.47
C GLN A 361 22.01 16.98 -12.77
N MET A 362 21.92 17.83 -11.74
CA MET A 362 22.02 19.28 -11.91
C MET A 362 23.39 19.70 -12.47
N LEU A 363 24.49 19.11 -11.99
CA LEU A 363 25.82 19.39 -12.51
C LEU A 363 25.94 19.01 -13.99
N ALA A 364 25.49 17.80 -14.36
CA ALA A 364 25.51 17.34 -15.74
C ALA A 364 24.69 18.24 -16.68
N LEU A 365 23.50 18.67 -16.24
CA LEU A 365 22.64 19.53 -17.05
C LEU A 365 23.21 20.95 -17.25
N ARG A 366 23.96 21.49 -16.29
CA ARG A 366 24.64 22.79 -16.45
C ARG A 366 25.65 22.75 -17.60
N LEU A 367 26.36 21.63 -17.76
CA LEU A 367 27.32 21.43 -18.85
C LEU A 367 26.62 21.24 -20.21
N LEU A 368 25.43 20.63 -20.23
CA LEU A 368 24.67 20.34 -21.46
C LEU A 368 23.77 21.51 -21.92
N ARG A 369 23.58 22.54 -21.09
CA ARG A 369 22.71 23.70 -21.37
C ARG A 369 22.99 24.38 -22.72
N PRO A 370 24.25 24.61 -23.16
CA PRO A 370 24.54 25.21 -24.46
C PRO A 370 24.07 24.36 -25.65
N LEU A 371 24.22 23.02 -25.56
CA LEU A 371 23.79 22.09 -26.61
C LEU A 371 22.27 22.08 -26.80
N GLY A 372 21.51 22.22 -25.71
CA GLY A 372 20.05 22.34 -25.77
C GLY A 372 19.58 23.63 -26.46
N ARG A 373 20.29 24.74 -26.24
CA ARG A 373 20.01 26.01 -26.93
C ARG A 373 20.28 25.90 -28.44
N ALA A 374 21.41 25.32 -28.82
CA ALA A 374 21.75 25.08 -30.23
C ALA A 374 20.72 24.17 -30.93
N ARG A 375 20.26 23.09 -30.29
CA ARG A 375 19.24 22.18 -30.86
C ARG A 375 17.88 22.85 -31.05
N ARG A 376 17.45 23.71 -30.14
CA ARG A 376 16.19 24.46 -30.28
C ARG A 376 16.28 25.50 -31.39
N ALA A 377 17.39 26.23 -31.47
CA ALA A 377 17.64 27.16 -32.55
C ALA A 377 17.61 26.47 -33.93
N LEU A 378 18.23 25.29 -34.05
CA LEU A 378 18.24 24.53 -35.29
C LEU A 378 16.84 24.05 -35.71
N ARG A 379 16.01 23.56 -34.77
CA ARG A 379 14.63 23.15 -35.09
C ARG A 379 13.77 24.32 -35.55
N ALA A 380 13.91 25.48 -34.91
CA ALA A 380 13.18 26.70 -35.28
C ALA A 380 13.61 27.29 -36.64
N MET A 381 14.70 26.77 -37.24
CA MET A 381 15.14 27.13 -38.58
C MET A 381 14.67 26.12 -39.64
N THR A 382 14.19 24.93 -39.23
CA THR A 382 13.77 23.85 -40.14
C THR A 382 12.25 23.63 -40.18
N ASP A 383 11.52 24.22 -39.23
CA ASP A 383 10.06 24.36 -39.20
C ASP A 383 9.69 25.75 -39.75
#